data_AF-A0A7Y1MTZ4-F1
#
_entry.id   AF-A0A7Y1MTZ4-F1
#
_cell.length_a   1.000
_cell.length_b   1.000
_cell.length_c   1.000
_cell.angle_alpha   90.00
_cell.angle_beta   90.00
_cell.angle_gamma   90.00
#
_symmetry.space_group_name_H-M   'P 1'
#
loop_
_entity.id
_entity.type
_entity.pdbx_description
1 polymer ?
#
loop_
_entity_poly.entity_id
_entity_poly.type
_entity_poly.pdbx_seq_one_letter_code
_entity_poly.pdbx_strand_id
1 'polypeptide(L)'
;MDAQASEKLLDLINSPGETLVPYREGCTFFPPLEFVFDVLGMPELPKQCYEQNHQPGWLTWKTFSKWMSKPPAAMQLRPSQILKLTKTLATNPSSHGLLHDSLRKDALWKPYAQWIVLVHRTFQSEVCSAYWAGLLETEWQLMCKILPAMPTNRARLEALANSSLMHTLGAPGSPERMLQLLACESDADKVVAGSDFINYRLADLASFLLRFAAWHIVDSSLAQWVLTIRAGKQNEMLFADLLPVRQKAGGWTNAVEFCLKYFAVLCRCPADDTLSSSLGRIWAEHDYDQNEFPEIASRQHTLRDWLSGEKGRPKRNSVLSFATAVAHKATVLRGLTASEAQAEVTGLVYCFHFAETSRYMLGEMQKRRFSESLIEAVFFSYVEEYRKARNLLGQPLV
;
A
#
# COMPACT_ATOMS: atom_id res chain seq x y z
N MET A 1 -23.09 -20.80 15.80
CA MET A 1 -21.67 -20.73 16.19
C MET A 1 -21.43 -21.93 17.08
N ASP A 2 -20.66 -22.92 16.62
CA ASP A 2 -20.40 -24.11 17.42
C ASP A 2 -19.60 -23.72 18.66
N ALA A 3 -20.06 -24.14 19.84
CA ALA A 3 -19.40 -23.89 21.12
C ALA A 3 -17.91 -24.32 21.08
N GLN A 4 -17.63 -25.35 20.28
CA GLN A 4 -16.30 -25.93 20.06
C GLN A 4 -15.29 -24.98 19.38
N ALA A 5 -15.75 -24.06 18.52
CA ALA A 5 -14.87 -23.07 17.88
C ALA A 5 -14.51 -21.92 18.83
N SER A 6 -15.43 -21.56 19.73
CA SER A 6 -15.21 -20.53 20.75
C SER A 6 -14.28 -21.02 21.87
N GLU A 7 -14.38 -22.31 22.21
CA GLU A 7 -13.55 -22.98 23.22
C GLU A 7 -12.10 -23.17 22.72
N LYS A 8 -11.90 -23.63 21.47
CA LYS A 8 -10.57 -23.70 20.86
C LYS A 8 -9.86 -22.35 20.74
N LEU A 9 -10.61 -21.27 20.53
CA LEU A 9 -10.05 -19.91 20.42
C LEU A 9 -9.65 -19.35 21.81
N LEU A 10 -10.35 -19.76 22.87
CA LEU A 10 -9.99 -19.46 24.27
C LEU A 10 -8.79 -20.30 24.74
N ASP A 11 -8.72 -21.58 24.37
CA ASP A 11 -7.55 -22.42 24.60
C ASP A 11 -6.32 -21.87 23.87
N LEU A 12 -6.50 -21.29 22.69
CA LEU A 12 -5.45 -20.62 21.94
C LEU A 12 -4.91 -19.35 22.60
N ILE A 13 -5.81 -18.54 23.18
CA ILE A 13 -5.45 -17.33 23.93
C ILE A 13 -4.66 -17.69 25.20
N ASN A 14 -4.89 -18.89 25.74
CA ASN A 14 -4.32 -19.37 26.99
C ASN A 14 -3.17 -20.39 26.80
N SER A 15 -2.86 -20.80 25.57
CA SER A 15 -1.81 -21.78 25.26
C SER A 15 -0.41 -21.19 25.50
N PRO A 16 0.37 -21.73 26.44
CA PRO A 16 1.76 -21.38 26.59
C PRO A 16 2.59 -22.26 25.63
N GLY A 17 3.08 -21.72 24.51
CA GLY A 17 4.00 -22.50 23.67
C GLY A 17 4.45 -21.94 22.33
N GLU A 18 3.79 -20.93 21.75
CA GLU A 18 4.21 -20.44 20.43
C GLU A 18 5.35 -19.44 20.54
N THR A 19 6.46 -19.71 19.85
CA THR A 19 7.60 -18.80 19.78
C THR A 19 7.23 -17.63 18.88
N LEU A 20 6.93 -16.47 19.48
CA LEU A 20 6.77 -15.22 18.75
C LEU A 20 8.11 -14.83 18.13
N VAL A 21 8.16 -14.72 16.81
CA VAL A 21 9.38 -14.29 16.11
C VAL A 21 9.49 -12.76 16.18
N PRO A 22 10.54 -12.21 16.82
CA PRO A 22 10.71 -10.77 16.87
C PRO A 22 10.93 -10.21 15.47
N TYR A 23 10.34 -9.05 15.21
CA TYR A 23 10.66 -8.26 14.03
C TYR A 23 12.15 -7.91 14.04
N ARG A 24 12.86 -8.20 12.95
CA ARG A 24 14.25 -7.77 12.76
C ARG A 24 14.25 -6.60 11.80
N GLU A 25 14.44 -5.40 12.36
CA GLU A 25 14.53 -4.16 11.59
C GLU A 25 15.51 -4.31 10.42
N GLY A 26 15.07 -3.85 9.24
CA GLY A 26 15.88 -3.89 8.02
C GLY A 26 16.03 -5.27 7.36
N CYS A 27 15.57 -6.38 7.96
CA CYS A 27 15.73 -7.71 7.37
C CYS A 27 14.49 -8.25 6.64
N THR A 28 13.36 -7.54 6.72
CA THR A 28 12.08 -7.97 6.16
C THR A 28 11.70 -7.16 4.91
N PHE A 29 10.99 -7.77 3.98
CA PHE A 29 10.32 -7.16 2.83
C PHE A 29 8.83 -6.91 3.11
N PHE A 30 8.18 -7.75 3.91
CA PHE A 30 6.83 -7.51 4.40
C PHE A 30 6.90 -7.02 5.86
N PRO A 31 7.09 -5.71 6.11
CA PRO A 31 7.14 -5.17 7.47
C PRO A 31 5.74 -5.14 8.09
N PRO A 32 5.62 -4.93 9.42
CA PRO A 32 4.32 -4.67 10.04
C PRO A 32 3.57 -3.55 9.31
N LEU A 33 2.25 -3.72 9.10
CA LEU A 33 1.46 -2.72 8.35
C LEU A 33 1.48 -1.35 9.01
N GLU A 34 1.58 -1.30 10.34
CA GLU A 34 1.73 -0.04 11.07
C GLU A 34 2.96 0.75 10.61
N PHE A 35 4.09 0.07 10.41
CA PHE A 35 5.32 0.67 9.90
C PHE A 35 5.16 1.17 8.46
N VAL A 36 4.43 0.43 7.61
CA VAL A 36 4.12 0.88 6.24
C VAL A 36 3.36 2.20 6.26
N PHE A 37 2.32 2.29 7.11
CA PHE A 37 1.53 3.52 7.20
C PHE A 37 2.35 4.69 7.74
N ASP A 38 3.22 4.46 8.72
CA ASP A 38 4.12 5.48 9.25
C ASP A 38 5.10 5.99 8.19
N VAL A 39 5.77 5.07 7.46
CA VAL A 39 6.73 5.42 6.40
C VAL A 39 6.05 6.17 5.25
N LEU A 40 4.79 5.85 4.95
CA LEU A 40 4.02 6.59 3.96
C LEU A 40 3.44 7.90 4.51
N GLY A 41 3.64 8.26 5.78
CA GLY A 41 3.07 9.49 6.35
C GLY A 41 1.54 9.43 6.48
N MET A 42 0.98 8.25 6.74
CA MET A 42 -0.45 7.99 6.96
C MET A 42 -0.75 7.27 8.29
N PRO A 43 -0.18 7.67 9.43
CA PRO A 43 -0.30 6.95 10.71
C PRO A 43 -1.75 6.82 11.22
N GLU A 44 -2.62 7.78 10.87
CA GLU A 44 -4.02 7.81 11.30
C GLU A 44 -4.94 6.95 10.41
N LEU A 45 -4.46 6.45 9.26
CA LEU A 45 -5.30 5.72 8.31
C LEU A 45 -5.92 4.44 8.91
N PRO A 46 -5.19 3.60 9.68
CA PRO A 46 -5.79 2.43 10.34
C PRO A 46 -6.94 2.79 11.26
N LYS A 47 -6.77 3.86 12.05
CA LYS A 47 -7.81 4.37 12.96
C LYS A 47 -9.04 4.82 12.18
N GLN A 48 -8.84 5.63 11.14
CA GLN A 48 -9.93 6.14 10.31
C GLN A 48 -10.71 4.99 9.65
N CYS A 49 -10.00 4.02 9.06
CA CYS A 49 -10.63 2.84 8.47
C CYS A 49 -11.41 2.02 9.50
N TYR A 50 -10.88 1.86 10.71
CA TYR A 50 -11.57 1.17 11.80
C TYR A 50 -12.84 1.89 12.23
N GLU A 51 -12.76 3.21 12.45
CA GLU A 51 -13.88 4.03 12.91
C GLU A 51 -15.00 4.12 11.86
N GLN A 52 -14.65 4.15 10.57
CA GLN A 52 -15.62 4.14 9.47
C GLN A 52 -16.39 2.82 9.34
N ASN A 53 -15.74 1.70 9.65
CA ASN A 53 -16.35 0.36 9.58
C ASN A 53 -16.83 -0.13 10.95
N HIS A 54 -16.81 0.74 11.97
CA HIS A 54 -17.14 0.35 13.33
C HIS A 54 -18.61 -0.05 13.42
N GLN A 55 -18.87 -1.22 14.01
CA GLN A 55 -20.21 -1.71 14.26
C GLN A 55 -20.54 -1.74 15.76
N PRO A 56 -21.82 -1.58 16.13
CA PRO A 56 -22.25 -1.76 17.51
C PRO A 56 -21.77 -3.10 18.08
N GLY A 57 -21.07 -3.04 19.21
CA GLY A 57 -20.50 -4.21 19.87
C GLY A 57 -19.03 -4.48 19.59
N TRP A 58 -18.41 -3.80 18.62
CA TRP A 58 -16.95 -3.85 18.44
C TRP A 58 -16.22 -3.15 19.60
N LEU A 59 -14.92 -3.42 19.73
CA LEU A 59 -14.04 -2.68 20.64
C LEU A 59 -13.96 -1.19 20.22
N THR A 60 -13.43 -0.33 21.08
CA THR A 60 -13.01 1.01 20.64
C THR A 60 -11.66 0.88 19.96
N TRP A 61 -11.31 1.82 19.08
CA TRP A 61 -9.97 1.84 18.46
C TRP A 61 -8.86 1.78 19.52
N LYS A 62 -8.98 2.55 20.61
CA LYS A 62 -8.00 2.56 21.71
C LYS A 62 -7.81 1.19 22.36
N THR A 63 -8.87 0.40 22.48
CA THR A 63 -8.78 -0.97 23.03
C THR A 63 -8.27 -1.95 21.99
N PHE A 64 -8.74 -1.83 20.73
CA PHE A 64 -8.33 -2.68 19.62
C PHE A 64 -6.85 -2.50 19.26
N SER A 65 -6.35 -1.27 19.18
CA SER A 65 -4.94 -0.98 18.88
C SER A 65 -4.03 -1.51 19.98
N LYS A 66 -4.39 -1.33 21.25
CA LYS A 66 -3.70 -1.98 22.37
C LYS A 66 -3.66 -3.49 22.19
N TRP A 67 -4.79 -4.10 21.80
CA TRP A 67 -4.92 -5.52 21.48
C TRP A 67 -3.97 -6.03 20.39
N MET A 68 -3.77 -5.24 19.34
CA MET A 68 -2.84 -5.58 18.27
C MET A 68 -1.35 -5.38 18.63
N SER A 69 -1.06 -4.67 19.71
CA SER A 69 0.30 -4.26 20.08
C SER A 69 0.91 -5.05 21.24
N LYS A 70 0.16 -5.88 21.97
CA LYS A 70 0.74 -6.77 23.00
C LYS A 70 0.19 -8.20 22.86
N PRO A 71 0.90 -9.21 23.36
CA PRO A 71 0.35 -10.56 23.42
C PRO A 71 -0.92 -10.60 24.31
N PRO A 72 -1.94 -11.40 23.95
CA PRO A 72 -3.20 -11.49 24.69
C PRO A 72 -3.02 -11.77 26.20
N ALA A 73 -2.05 -12.62 26.55
CA ALA A 73 -1.69 -12.94 27.93
C ALA A 73 -1.28 -11.72 28.77
N ALA A 74 -0.71 -10.69 28.14
CA ALA A 74 -0.24 -9.47 28.80
C ALA A 74 -1.33 -8.39 28.96
N MET A 75 -2.55 -8.61 28.44
CA MET A 75 -3.59 -7.57 28.43
C MET A 75 -4.65 -7.66 29.51
N GLN A 76 -4.74 -8.79 30.23
CA GLN A 76 -5.77 -9.00 31.25
C GLN A 76 -7.15 -8.49 30.78
N LEU A 77 -7.60 -8.96 29.62
CA LEU A 77 -8.85 -8.50 29.01
C LEU A 77 -10.05 -8.82 29.92
N ARG A 78 -10.97 -7.86 30.07
CA ARG A 78 -12.20 -8.07 30.81
C ARG A 78 -13.08 -9.10 30.07
N PRO A 79 -13.90 -9.91 30.77
CA PRO A 79 -14.81 -10.87 30.14
C PRO A 79 -15.71 -10.25 29.06
N SER A 80 -16.15 -9.00 29.26
CA SER A 80 -16.94 -8.26 28.27
C SER A 80 -16.15 -7.88 27.01
N GLN A 81 -14.84 -7.66 27.10
CA GLN A 81 -13.98 -7.40 25.94
C GLN A 81 -13.70 -8.67 25.16
N ILE A 82 -13.49 -9.79 25.86
CA ILE A 82 -13.35 -11.12 25.26
C ILE A 82 -14.63 -11.47 24.49
N LEU A 83 -15.80 -11.31 25.12
CA LEU A 83 -17.08 -11.55 24.46
C LEU A 83 -17.26 -10.71 23.19
N LYS A 84 -16.83 -9.44 23.21
CA LYS A 84 -16.86 -8.57 22.03
C LYS A 84 -15.93 -9.06 20.93
N LEU A 85 -14.69 -9.45 21.25
CA LEU A 85 -13.75 -10.03 20.29
C LEU A 85 -14.30 -11.31 19.66
N THR A 86 -14.83 -12.23 20.48
CA THR A 86 -15.45 -13.47 20.00
C THR A 86 -16.61 -13.18 19.05
N LYS A 87 -17.48 -12.21 19.38
CA LYS A 87 -18.55 -11.78 18.48
C LYS A 87 -18.01 -11.19 17.18
N THR A 88 -17.01 -10.32 17.24
CA THR A 88 -16.38 -9.73 16.04
C THR A 88 -15.78 -10.79 15.12
N LEU A 89 -15.08 -11.79 15.67
CA LEU A 89 -14.53 -12.90 14.90
C LEU A 89 -15.63 -13.76 14.26
N ALA A 90 -16.67 -14.09 15.04
CA ALA A 90 -17.80 -14.87 14.56
C ALA A 90 -18.58 -14.20 13.41
N THR A 91 -18.64 -12.87 13.42
CA THR A 91 -19.31 -12.10 12.35
C THR A 91 -18.52 -12.06 11.04
N ASN A 92 -17.31 -12.61 10.98
CA ASN A 92 -16.49 -12.60 9.76
C ASN A 92 -16.04 -14.03 9.35
N PRO A 93 -16.93 -14.85 8.78
CA PRO A 93 -16.64 -16.23 8.41
C PRO A 93 -15.44 -16.37 7.47
N SER A 94 -15.25 -15.39 6.57
CA SER A 94 -14.12 -15.35 5.63
C SER A 94 -12.74 -15.20 6.29
N SER A 95 -12.69 -14.80 7.58
CA SER A 95 -11.44 -14.71 8.33
C SER A 95 -11.02 -16.03 9.00
N HIS A 96 -11.93 -17.01 9.13
CA HIS A 96 -11.65 -18.25 9.84
C HIS A 96 -10.59 -19.12 9.14
N GLY A 97 -10.59 -19.21 7.80
CA GLY A 97 -9.59 -19.96 7.05
C GLY A 97 -8.18 -19.38 7.23
N LEU A 98 -8.06 -18.06 7.16
CA LEU A 98 -6.80 -17.32 7.30
C LEU A 98 -6.23 -17.40 8.72
N LEU A 99 -7.12 -17.39 9.72
CA LEU A 99 -6.76 -17.66 11.10
C LEU A 99 -6.24 -19.10 11.23
N HIS A 100 -6.95 -20.10 10.72
CA HIS A 100 -6.49 -21.49 10.79
C HIS A 100 -5.13 -21.71 10.12
N ASP A 101 -4.89 -21.10 8.96
CA ASP A 101 -3.60 -21.22 8.27
C ASP A 101 -2.45 -20.55 9.03
N SER A 102 -2.70 -19.40 9.64
CA SER A 102 -1.71 -18.72 10.50
C SER A 102 -1.38 -19.56 11.74
N LEU A 103 -2.36 -20.24 12.31
CA LEU A 103 -2.23 -21.05 13.52
C LEU A 103 -1.65 -22.44 13.28
N ARG A 104 -1.60 -22.91 12.03
CA ARG A 104 -0.90 -24.15 11.66
C ARG A 104 0.62 -23.95 11.57
N LYS A 105 1.11 -22.72 11.67
CA LYS A 105 2.54 -22.43 11.64
C LYS A 105 3.18 -22.80 12.99
N ASP A 106 4.35 -23.43 12.90
CA ASP A 106 5.25 -23.73 14.02
C ASP A 106 5.84 -22.49 14.69
N ALA A 107 5.77 -21.33 14.01
CA ALA A 107 6.16 -20.04 14.56
C ALA A 107 5.22 -18.93 14.08
N LEU A 108 4.69 -18.14 15.02
CA LEU A 108 3.87 -16.98 14.70
C LEU A 108 4.75 -15.76 14.41
N TRP A 109 4.59 -15.22 13.20
CA TRP A 109 5.22 -13.99 12.77
C TRP A 109 4.14 -12.96 12.40
N LYS A 110 4.02 -11.89 13.20
CA LYS A 110 2.94 -10.89 13.07
C LYS A 110 2.75 -10.35 11.65
N PRO A 111 3.81 -9.96 10.91
CA PRO A 111 3.65 -9.49 9.53
C PRO A 111 3.00 -10.52 8.60
N TYR A 112 3.30 -11.82 8.75
CA TYR A 112 2.64 -12.87 7.96
C TYR A 112 1.12 -12.80 8.10
N ALA A 113 0.62 -12.80 9.34
CA ALA A 113 -0.81 -12.76 9.62
C ALA A 113 -1.48 -11.48 9.09
N GLN A 114 -0.80 -10.34 9.16
CA GLN A 114 -1.31 -9.06 8.64
C GLN A 114 -1.39 -9.07 7.11
N TRP A 115 -0.31 -9.48 6.45
CA TRP A 115 -0.20 -9.41 5.00
C TRP A 115 -1.02 -10.48 4.29
N ILE A 116 -1.14 -11.69 4.83
CA ILE A 116 -1.95 -12.74 4.20
C ILE A 116 -3.42 -12.30 4.11
N VAL A 117 -3.95 -11.68 5.17
CA VAL A 117 -5.31 -11.12 5.16
C VAL A 117 -5.43 -9.99 4.15
N LEU A 118 -4.42 -9.10 4.07
CA LEU A 118 -4.44 -8.00 3.11
C LEU A 118 -4.39 -8.52 1.67
N VAL A 119 -3.56 -9.52 1.36
CA VAL A 119 -3.44 -10.13 0.02
C VAL A 119 -4.77 -10.72 -0.44
N HIS A 120 -5.45 -11.50 0.42
CA HIS A 120 -6.75 -12.10 0.08
C HIS A 120 -7.90 -11.09 0.00
N ARG A 121 -7.76 -9.90 0.58
CA ARG A 121 -8.76 -8.82 0.49
C ARG A 121 -8.51 -7.85 -0.66
N THR A 122 -7.24 -7.69 -1.05
CA THR A 122 -6.81 -6.71 -2.04
C THR A 122 -7.03 -7.22 -3.46
N PHE A 123 -6.72 -8.50 -3.73
CA PHE A 123 -6.80 -9.05 -5.08
C PHE A 123 -8.10 -9.82 -5.31
N GLN A 124 -8.68 -9.65 -6.49
CA GLN A 124 -9.84 -10.37 -6.98
C GLN A 124 -9.44 -11.67 -7.69
N SER A 125 -8.31 -11.67 -8.40
CA SER A 125 -7.76 -12.87 -9.04
C SER A 125 -7.05 -13.78 -8.04
N GLU A 126 -7.41 -15.07 -8.06
CA GLU A 126 -6.72 -16.11 -7.30
C GLU A 126 -5.24 -16.23 -7.69
N VAL A 127 -4.89 -15.95 -8.95
CA VAL A 127 -3.49 -15.97 -9.42
C VAL A 127 -2.67 -14.88 -8.70
N CYS A 128 -3.24 -13.67 -8.56
CA CYS A 128 -2.60 -12.58 -7.83
C CYS A 128 -2.43 -12.93 -6.35
N SER A 129 -3.50 -13.41 -5.71
CA SER A 129 -3.43 -13.82 -4.30
C SER A 129 -2.42 -14.93 -4.07
N ALA A 130 -2.39 -15.96 -4.92
CA ALA A 130 -1.46 -17.08 -4.82
C ALA A 130 0.00 -16.63 -5.02
N TYR A 131 0.27 -15.74 -5.98
CA TYR A 131 1.60 -15.19 -6.20
C TYR A 131 2.14 -14.48 -4.96
N TRP A 132 1.37 -13.53 -4.40
CA TRP A 132 1.80 -12.77 -3.22
C TRP A 132 1.84 -13.62 -1.94
N ALA A 133 0.90 -14.56 -1.77
CA ALA A 133 0.93 -15.52 -0.67
C ALA A 133 2.18 -16.42 -0.72
N GLY A 134 2.61 -16.85 -1.92
CA GLY A 134 3.83 -17.63 -2.10
C GLY A 134 5.10 -16.86 -1.74
N LEU A 135 5.18 -15.57 -2.05
CA LEU A 135 6.28 -14.71 -1.62
C LEU A 135 6.29 -14.50 -0.11
N LEU A 136 5.11 -14.30 0.49
CA LEU A 136 4.96 -14.18 1.93
C LEU A 136 5.36 -15.46 2.68
N GLU A 137 5.02 -16.63 2.11
CA GLU A 137 5.47 -17.93 2.62
C GLU A 137 7.00 -18.05 2.55
N THR A 138 7.59 -17.65 1.43
CA THR A 138 9.05 -17.65 1.25
C THR A 138 9.72 -16.77 2.31
N GLU A 139 9.13 -15.62 2.64
CA GLU A 139 9.67 -14.76 3.68
C GLU A 139 9.49 -15.36 5.08
N TRP A 140 8.35 -15.98 5.35
CA TRP A 140 8.16 -16.70 6.60
C TRP A 140 9.24 -17.78 6.79
N GLN A 141 9.58 -18.55 5.74
CA GLN A 141 10.70 -19.52 5.83
C GLN A 141 12.05 -18.81 6.07
N LEU A 142 12.31 -17.69 5.40
CA LEU A 142 13.53 -16.89 5.60
C LEU A 142 13.64 -16.40 7.05
N MET A 143 12.60 -15.78 7.56
CA MET A 143 12.57 -15.11 8.86
C MET A 143 12.50 -16.08 10.04
N CYS A 144 11.73 -17.17 9.88
CA CYS A 144 11.45 -18.11 10.98
C CYS A 144 12.39 -19.32 11.00
N LYS A 145 13.04 -19.67 9.88
CA LYS A 145 13.93 -20.84 9.81
C LYS A 145 15.36 -20.51 9.40
N ILE A 146 15.54 -19.81 8.28
CA ILE A 146 16.88 -19.60 7.70
C ILE A 146 17.71 -18.62 8.52
N LEU A 147 17.23 -17.39 8.75
CA LEU A 147 17.98 -16.37 9.48
C LEU A 147 18.22 -16.70 10.97
N PRO A 148 17.32 -17.40 11.68
CA PRO A 148 17.61 -17.89 13.04
C PRO A 148 18.70 -18.96 13.07
N ALA A 149 18.80 -19.81 12.05
CA ALA A 149 19.83 -20.85 11.96
C ALA A 149 21.23 -20.30 11.63
N MET A 150 21.33 -19.06 11.12
CA MET A 150 22.62 -18.43 10.84
C MET A 150 23.35 -18.01 12.13
N PRO A 151 24.65 -18.33 12.27
CA PRO A 151 25.38 -18.15 13.53
C PRO A 151 25.79 -16.70 13.80
N THR A 152 25.96 -15.86 12.76
CA THR A 152 26.44 -14.49 12.89
C THR A 152 25.53 -13.50 12.17
N ASN A 153 25.57 -12.22 12.56
CA ASN A 153 24.82 -11.15 11.88
C ASN A 153 25.28 -10.97 10.43
N ARG A 154 26.59 -11.10 10.16
CA ARG A 154 27.13 -11.13 8.80
C ARG A 154 26.51 -12.25 7.97
N ALA A 155 26.52 -13.49 8.46
CA ALA A 155 25.93 -14.63 7.74
C ALA A 155 24.43 -14.42 7.48
N ARG A 156 23.71 -13.76 8.39
CA ARG A 156 22.30 -13.39 8.19
C ARG A 156 22.12 -12.38 7.05
N LEU A 157 22.95 -11.34 7.00
CA LEU A 157 22.90 -10.33 5.95
C LEU A 157 23.33 -10.91 4.59
N GLU A 158 24.32 -11.81 4.56
CA GLU A 158 24.71 -12.55 3.35
C GLU A 158 23.58 -13.49 2.88
N ALA A 159 22.92 -14.20 3.80
CA ALA A 159 21.76 -15.04 3.47
C ALA A 159 20.58 -14.20 2.95
N LEU A 160 20.35 -13.02 3.53
CA LEU A 160 19.35 -12.06 3.04
C LEU A 160 19.70 -11.56 1.64
N ALA A 161 20.96 -11.18 1.42
CA ALA A 161 21.44 -10.67 0.14
C ALA A 161 21.25 -11.68 -1.00
N ASN A 162 21.50 -12.95 -0.71
CA ASN A 162 21.36 -14.06 -1.67
C ASN A 162 19.93 -14.65 -1.70
N SER A 163 18.97 -14.07 -0.97
CA SER A 163 17.60 -14.59 -0.96
C SER A 163 16.87 -14.23 -2.26
N SER A 164 16.04 -15.15 -2.76
CA SER A 164 15.18 -14.90 -3.92
C SER A 164 14.25 -13.69 -3.72
N LEU A 165 13.89 -13.40 -2.47
CA LEU A 165 13.09 -12.25 -2.10
C LEU A 165 13.80 -10.93 -2.36
N MET A 166 15.11 -10.82 -2.10
CA MET A 166 15.84 -9.59 -2.40
C MET A 166 15.89 -9.30 -3.89
N HIS A 167 16.07 -10.34 -4.71
CA HIS A 167 16.02 -10.22 -6.16
C HIS A 167 14.60 -9.87 -6.68
N THR A 168 13.56 -10.40 -6.03
CA THR A 168 12.17 -10.26 -6.51
C THR A 168 11.49 -8.99 -6.02
N LEU A 169 11.72 -8.61 -4.76
CA LEU A 169 11.00 -7.53 -4.08
C LEU A 169 11.86 -6.29 -3.84
N GLY A 170 13.19 -6.45 -3.79
CA GLY A 170 14.11 -5.34 -3.58
C GLY A 170 14.14 -4.36 -4.75
N ALA A 171 14.78 -3.22 -4.51
CA ALA A 171 15.12 -2.29 -5.57
C ALA A 171 16.14 -2.96 -6.52
N PRO A 172 16.09 -2.69 -7.85
CA PRO A 172 17.08 -3.21 -8.79
C PRO A 172 18.51 -2.98 -8.29
N GLY A 173 19.33 -4.03 -8.26
CA GLY A 173 20.71 -4.00 -7.72
C GLY A 173 20.84 -4.12 -6.19
N SER A 174 19.76 -4.45 -5.47
CA SER A 174 19.77 -4.55 -4.00
C SER A 174 20.75 -5.61 -3.45
N PRO A 175 20.79 -6.84 -3.99
CA PRO A 175 21.78 -7.85 -3.59
C PRO A 175 23.22 -7.33 -3.67
N GLU A 176 23.58 -6.71 -4.78
CA GLU A 176 24.93 -6.21 -5.04
C GLU A 176 25.29 -5.09 -4.06
N ARG A 177 24.36 -4.17 -3.80
CA ARG A 177 24.56 -3.09 -2.81
C ARG A 177 24.74 -3.64 -1.40
N MET A 178 23.95 -4.64 -1.00
CA MET A 178 24.07 -5.28 0.32
C MET A 178 25.43 -5.98 0.46
N LEU A 179 25.82 -6.77 -0.54
CA LEU A 179 27.11 -7.46 -0.55
C LEU A 179 28.29 -6.48 -0.58
N GLN A 180 28.16 -5.35 -1.28
CA GLN A 180 29.18 -4.30 -1.28
C GLN A 180 29.35 -3.66 0.10
N LEU A 181 28.25 -3.35 0.81
CA LEU A 181 28.34 -2.85 2.19
C LEU A 181 29.05 -3.84 3.11
N LEU A 182 28.72 -5.13 2.98
CA LEU A 182 29.40 -6.20 3.70
C LEU A 182 30.85 -6.39 3.26
N ALA A 183 31.24 -6.03 2.04
CA ALA A 183 32.64 -6.10 1.63
C ALA A 183 33.47 -4.94 2.25
N CYS A 184 32.86 -3.77 2.41
CA CYS A 184 33.54 -2.56 2.91
C CYS A 184 33.63 -2.49 4.44
N GLU A 185 32.71 -3.12 5.18
CA GLU A 185 32.71 -3.12 6.65
C GLU A 185 32.71 -4.55 7.19
N SER A 186 33.73 -4.86 7.98
CA SER A 186 33.93 -6.17 8.60
C SER A 186 32.90 -6.47 9.70
N ASP A 187 32.47 -5.43 10.43
CA ASP A 187 31.54 -5.51 11.55
C ASP A 187 30.08 -5.33 11.07
N ALA A 188 29.34 -6.43 11.04
CA ALA A 188 27.96 -6.44 10.58
C ALA A 188 27.02 -5.52 11.39
N ASP A 189 27.32 -5.26 12.67
CA ASP A 189 26.48 -4.40 13.50
C ASP A 189 26.64 -2.93 13.09
N LYS A 190 27.85 -2.54 12.66
CA LYS A 190 28.10 -1.21 12.07
C LYS A 190 27.43 -1.06 10.71
N VAL A 191 27.37 -2.13 9.91
CA VAL A 191 26.61 -2.13 8.65
C VAL A 191 25.15 -1.81 8.91
N VAL A 192 24.51 -2.53 9.84
CA VAL A 192 23.07 -2.35 10.14
C VAL A 192 22.79 -0.95 10.72
N ALA A 193 23.71 -0.41 11.52
CA ALA A 193 23.59 0.95 12.07
C ALA A 193 23.91 2.06 11.04
N GLY A 194 24.50 1.72 9.90
CA GLY A 194 24.91 2.67 8.87
C GLY A 194 23.74 3.27 8.09
N SER A 195 23.86 4.54 7.70
CA SER A 195 22.84 5.23 6.91
C SER A 195 22.60 4.59 5.55
N ASP A 196 23.63 4.03 4.94
CA ASP A 196 23.54 3.42 3.61
C ASP A 196 22.69 2.14 3.63
N PHE A 197 22.89 1.29 4.65
CA PHE A 197 22.04 0.12 4.86
C PHE A 197 20.57 0.53 5.03
N ILE A 198 20.29 1.50 5.92
CA ILE A 198 18.93 2.00 6.15
C ILE A 198 18.32 2.54 4.85
N ASN A 199 19.07 3.35 4.10
CA ASN A 199 18.61 3.93 2.84
C ASN A 199 18.31 2.86 1.78
N TYR A 200 19.16 1.84 1.65
CA TYR A 200 18.92 0.73 0.73
C TYR A 200 17.70 -0.10 1.11
N ARG A 201 17.51 -0.36 2.41
CA ARG A 201 16.31 -1.08 2.89
C ARG A 201 15.02 -0.27 2.72
N LEU A 202 15.09 1.05 2.84
CA LEU A 202 13.97 1.93 2.51
C LEU A 202 13.69 1.95 0.99
N ALA A 203 14.72 1.91 0.15
CA ALA A 203 14.55 1.76 -1.30
C ALA A 203 13.91 0.42 -1.66
N ASP A 204 14.32 -0.66 -0.99
CA ASP A 204 13.71 -1.98 -1.17
C ASP A 204 12.23 -1.98 -0.77
N LEU A 205 11.89 -1.35 0.36
CA LEU A 205 10.50 -1.20 0.79
C LEU A 205 9.67 -0.41 -0.22
N ALA A 206 10.18 0.74 -0.70
CA ALA A 206 9.48 1.54 -1.69
C ALA A 206 9.26 0.75 -3.00
N SER A 207 10.27 -0.01 -3.43
CA SER A 207 10.18 -0.87 -4.61
C SER A 207 9.14 -1.98 -4.43
N PHE A 208 9.15 -2.67 -3.28
CA PHE A 208 8.13 -3.66 -2.91
C PHE A 208 6.71 -3.08 -2.96
N LEU A 209 6.49 -1.89 -2.37
CA LEU A 209 5.17 -1.26 -2.37
C LEU A 209 4.71 -0.87 -3.78
N LEU A 210 5.62 -0.39 -4.63
CA LEU A 210 5.32 -0.09 -6.03
C LEU A 210 5.01 -1.37 -6.84
N ARG A 211 5.74 -2.46 -6.60
CA ARG A 211 5.44 -3.79 -7.17
C ARG A 211 4.05 -4.27 -6.74
N PHE A 212 3.73 -4.17 -5.45
CA PHE A 212 2.41 -4.52 -4.92
C PHE A 212 1.29 -3.68 -5.56
N ALA A 213 1.51 -2.37 -5.68
CA ALA A 213 0.56 -1.47 -6.34
C ALA A 213 0.36 -1.82 -7.82
N ALA A 214 1.43 -2.15 -8.55
CA ALA A 214 1.35 -2.55 -9.96
C ALA A 214 0.43 -3.76 -10.15
N TRP A 215 0.59 -4.80 -9.33
CA TRP A 215 -0.30 -5.96 -9.34
C TRP A 215 -1.75 -5.59 -9.04
N HIS A 216 -1.99 -4.74 -8.03
CA HIS A 216 -3.35 -4.35 -7.65
C HIS A 216 -4.04 -3.55 -8.76
N ILE A 217 -3.31 -2.67 -9.43
CA ILE A 217 -3.84 -1.87 -10.54
C ILE A 217 -4.13 -2.76 -11.75
N VAL A 218 -3.23 -3.70 -12.08
CA VAL A 218 -3.49 -4.68 -13.14
C VAL A 218 -4.74 -5.50 -12.83
N ASP A 219 -4.79 -6.12 -11.65
CA ASP A 219 -5.92 -6.96 -11.23
C ASP A 219 -7.25 -6.20 -11.25
N SER A 220 -7.27 -4.98 -10.68
CA SER A 220 -8.45 -4.11 -10.71
C SER A 220 -8.86 -3.70 -12.13
N SER A 221 -7.89 -3.42 -13.01
CA SER A 221 -8.17 -3.05 -14.40
C SER A 221 -8.77 -4.22 -15.20
N LEU A 222 -8.32 -5.45 -14.94
CA LEU A 222 -8.86 -6.65 -15.58
C LEU A 222 -10.25 -7.01 -15.04
N ALA A 223 -10.50 -6.79 -13.74
CA ALA A 223 -11.85 -6.89 -13.19
C ALA A 223 -12.82 -5.88 -13.84
N GLN A 224 -12.31 -4.74 -14.30
CA GLN A 224 -13.06 -3.70 -14.99
C GLN A 224 -12.74 -3.62 -16.49
N TRP A 225 -12.41 -4.76 -17.12
CA TRP A 225 -11.81 -4.78 -18.46
C TRP A 225 -12.61 -4.02 -19.54
N VAL A 226 -13.93 -4.09 -19.48
CA VAL A 226 -14.83 -3.37 -20.41
C VAL A 226 -14.61 -1.85 -20.33
N LEU A 227 -14.44 -1.31 -19.12
CA LEU A 227 -14.14 0.12 -18.92
C LEU A 227 -12.75 0.46 -19.44
N THR A 228 -11.76 -0.40 -19.20
CA THR A 228 -10.40 -0.22 -19.70
C THR A 228 -10.34 -0.17 -21.23
N ILE A 229 -11.04 -1.07 -21.92
CA ILE A 229 -11.15 -1.06 -23.40
C ILE A 229 -11.89 0.19 -23.87
N ARG A 230 -13.03 0.55 -23.27
CA ARG A 230 -13.80 1.74 -23.67
C ARG A 230 -12.99 3.02 -23.52
N ALA A 231 -12.10 3.08 -22.54
CA ALA A 231 -11.17 4.19 -22.34
C ALA A 231 -9.96 4.17 -23.31
N GLY A 232 -9.81 3.12 -24.13
CA GLY A 232 -8.66 2.95 -25.04
C GLY A 232 -7.35 2.63 -24.31
N LYS A 233 -7.43 2.13 -23.06
CA LYS A 233 -6.28 1.94 -22.16
C LYS A 233 -5.80 0.48 -22.07
N GLN A 234 -6.33 -0.41 -22.90
CA GLN A 234 -6.05 -1.85 -22.85
C GLN A 234 -4.58 -2.23 -23.06
N ASN A 235 -3.83 -1.40 -23.79
CA ASN A 235 -2.42 -1.59 -24.11
C ASN A 235 -1.51 -0.57 -23.41
N GLU A 236 -2.04 0.18 -22.44
CA GLU A 236 -1.26 1.15 -21.69
C GLU A 236 -0.86 0.60 -20.31
N MET A 237 0.30 1.03 -19.81
CA MET A 237 0.66 0.83 -18.41
C MET A 237 -0.04 1.89 -17.56
N LEU A 238 -1.18 1.51 -16.99
CA LEU A 238 -1.94 2.42 -16.12
C LEU A 238 -1.03 2.98 -15.02
N PHE A 239 -1.16 4.27 -14.76
CA PHE A 239 -0.41 5.05 -13.75
C PHE A 239 1.11 5.17 -13.97
N ALA A 240 1.67 4.66 -15.07
CA ALA A 240 3.10 4.83 -15.36
C ALA A 240 3.49 6.32 -15.49
N ASP A 241 2.64 7.15 -16.10
CA ASP A 241 2.87 8.60 -16.23
C ASP A 241 2.77 9.36 -14.89
N LEU A 242 2.30 8.70 -13.83
CA LEU A 242 2.23 9.25 -12.48
C LEU A 242 3.47 8.93 -11.65
N LEU A 243 4.42 8.19 -12.22
CA LEU A 243 5.71 7.96 -11.60
C LEU A 243 6.62 9.19 -11.83
N PRO A 244 7.38 9.62 -10.82
CA PRO A 244 8.39 10.63 -11.01
C PRO A 244 9.47 10.18 -11.98
N VAL A 245 9.71 11.00 -13.00
CA VAL A 245 10.73 10.78 -14.03
C VAL A 245 11.68 11.97 -14.01
N ARG A 246 12.98 11.70 -14.16
CA ARG A 246 14.00 12.73 -14.27
C ARG A 246 13.86 13.50 -15.58
N GLN A 247 13.84 14.82 -15.50
CA GLN A 247 13.78 15.67 -16.69
C GLN A 247 15.19 16.00 -17.21
N LYS A 248 15.32 16.13 -18.55
CA LYS A 248 16.60 16.50 -19.19
C LYS A 248 17.15 17.85 -18.71
N ALA A 249 16.26 18.79 -18.37
CA ALA A 249 16.61 20.11 -17.86
C ALA A 249 17.08 20.11 -16.39
N GLY A 250 17.12 18.93 -15.76
CA GLY A 250 17.18 18.80 -14.30
C GLY A 250 15.80 18.88 -13.68
N GLY A 251 15.67 18.37 -12.45
CA GLY A 251 14.38 18.24 -11.76
C GLY A 251 13.66 16.92 -12.01
N TRP A 252 12.56 16.73 -11.29
CA TRP A 252 11.69 15.55 -11.38
C TRP A 252 10.29 16.00 -11.78
N THR A 253 9.57 15.17 -12.52
CA THR A 253 8.16 15.45 -12.85
C THR A 253 7.29 15.50 -11.59
N ASN A 254 6.24 16.33 -11.64
CA ASN A 254 5.24 16.40 -10.57
C ASN A 254 4.07 15.45 -10.85
N ALA A 255 4.08 14.28 -10.21
CA ALA A 255 3.05 13.26 -10.36
C ALA A 255 1.61 13.79 -10.15
N VAL A 256 1.40 14.68 -9.17
CA VAL A 256 0.08 15.26 -8.88
C VAL A 256 -0.37 16.17 -10.03
N GLU A 257 0.55 16.93 -10.63
CA GLU A 257 0.25 17.75 -11.80
C GLU A 257 -0.21 16.89 -12.99
N PHE A 258 0.49 15.78 -13.28
CA PHE A 258 0.09 14.83 -14.33
C PHE A 258 -1.30 14.23 -14.05
N CYS A 259 -1.58 13.84 -12.80
CA CYS A 259 -2.90 13.36 -12.39
C CYS A 259 -4.00 14.41 -12.63
N LEU A 260 -3.76 15.67 -12.27
CA LEU A 260 -4.73 16.75 -12.47
C LEU A 260 -4.90 17.09 -13.95
N LYS A 261 -3.84 17.03 -14.77
CA LYS A 261 -3.95 17.15 -16.24
C LYS A 261 -4.87 16.06 -16.80
N TYR A 262 -4.69 14.82 -16.36
CA TYR A 262 -5.57 13.72 -16.75
C TYR A 262 -7.04 14.00 -16.38
N PHE A 263 -7.32 14.47 -15.17
CA PHE A 263 -8.68 14.83 -14.75
C PHE A 263 -9.26 15.99 -15.57
N ALA A 264 -8.44 17.00 -15.89
CA ALA A 264 -8.86 18.12 -16.73
C ALA A 264 -9.25 17.67 -18.14
N VAL A 265 -8.51 16.71 -18.72
CA VAL A 265 -8.84 16.10 -20.02
C VAL A 265 -10.16 15.34 -19.95
N LEU A 266 -10.38 14.52 -18.90
CA LEU A 266 -11.64 13.80 -18.72
C LEU A 266 -12.86 14.74 -18.66
N CYS A 267 -12.69 15.89 -18.01
CA CYS A 267 -13.74 16.89 -17.87
C CYS A 267 -13.86 17.87 -19.05
N ARG A 268 -13.01 17.74 -20.08
CA ARG A 268 -12.91 18.68 -21.21
C ARG A 268 -12.69 20.13 -20.76
N CYS A 269 -11.84 20.33 -19.75
CA CYS A 269 -11.47 21.67 -19.30
C CYS A 269 -10.78 22.46 -20.44
N PRO A 270 -11.01 23.78 -20.55
CA PRO A 270 -10.31 24.62 -21.52
C PRO A 270 -8.79 24.58 -21.33
N ALA A 271 -8.03 24.56 -22.43
CA ALA A 271 -6.56 24.50 -22.38
C ALA A 271 -5.92 25.79 -21.85
N ASP A 272 -6.61 26.93 -21.99
CA ASP A 272 -6.10 28.25 -21.59
C ASP A 272 -6.27 28.52 -20.08
N ASP A 273 -7.10 27.74 -19.38
CA ASP A 273 -7.29 27.87 -17.94
C ASP A 273 -6.23 27.06 -17.18
N THR A 274 -5.83 27.55 -15.99
CA THR A 274 -4.99 26.74 -15.10
C THR A 274 -5.77 25.54 -14.54
N LEU A 275 -5.08 24.41 -14.30
CA LEU A 275 -5.68 23.20 -13.73
C LEU A 275 -6.46 23.49 -12.44
N SER A 276 -5.88 24.30 -11.55
CA SER A 276 -6.51 24.68 -10.29
C SER A 276 -7.81 25.47 -10.51
N SER A 277 -7.86 26.32 -11.53
CA SER A 277 -9.04 27.14 -11.85
C SER A 277 -10.20 26.29 -12.36
N SER A 278 -9.98 25.51 -13.42
CA SER A 278 -11.05 24.73 -14.05
C SER A 278 -11.54 23.60 -13.16
N LEU A 279 -10.62 22.81 -12.58
CA LEU A 279 -11.01 21.70 -11.71
C LEU A 279 -11.58 22.19 -10.38
N GLY A 280 -11.10 23.34 -9.88
CA GLY A 280 -11.65 23.97 -8.68
C GLY A 280 -13.09 24.44 -8.89
N ARG A 281 -13.41 24.93 -10.10
CA ARG A 281 -14.78 25.30 -10.49
C ARG A 281 -15.70 24.08 -10.55
N ILE A 282 -15.27 23.01 -11.23
CA ILE A 282 -16.03 21.74 -11.30
C ILE A 282 -16.31 21.19 -9.89
N TRP A 283 -15.31 21.23 -9.01
CA TRP A 283 -15.48 20.75 -7.64
C TRP A 283 -16.50 21.60 -6.88
N ALA A 284 -16.38 22.92 -6.91
CA ALA A 284 -17.31 23.81 -6.20
C ALA A 284 -18.75 23.76 -6.76
N GLU A 285 -18.92 23.63 -8.08
CA GLU A 285 -20.23 23.43 -8.71
C GLU A 285 -20.90 22.14 -8.22
N HIS A 286 -20.16 21.03 -8.16
CA HIS A 286 -20.67 19.77 -7.63
C HIS A 286 -21.08 19.88 -6.16
N ASP A 287 -20.29 20.55 -5.32
CA ASP A 287 -20.62 20.73 -3.91
C ASP A 287 -21.90 21.58 -3.75
N TYR A 288 -22.06 22.63 -4.58
CA TYR A 288 -23.28 23.44 -4.64
C TYR A 288 -24.53 22.58 -4.95
N ASP A 289 -24.42 21.68 -5.93
CA ASP A 289 -25.49 20.75 -6.28
C ASP A 289 -25.85 19.78 -5.13
N GLN A 290 -24.93 19.56 -4.18
CA GLN A 290 -25.14 18.75 -2.96
C GLN A 290 -25.63 19.57 -1.75
N ASN A 291 -26.05 20.83 -1.95
CA ASN A 291 -26.39 21.79 -0.89
C ASN A 291 -25.23 22.13 0.07
N GLU A 292 -23.99 21.93 -0.37
CA GLU A 292 -22.82 22.50 0.29
C GLU A 292 -22.50 23.83 -0.40
N PHE A 293 -22.18 24.90 0.34
CA PHE A 293 -21.90 26.22 -0.25
C PHE A 293 -20.42 26.63 -0.14
N PRO A 294 -19.44 25.85 -0.61
CA PRO A 294 -18.05 26.29 -0.61
C PRO A 294 -17.80 27.32 -1.71
N GLU A 295 -17.00 28.34 -1.40
CA GLU A 295 -16.54 29.29 -2.40
C GLU A 295 -15.60 28.60 -3.42
N ILE A 296 -15.78 28.91 -4.71
CA ILE A 296 -14.88 28.42 -5.80
C ILE A 296 -13.42 28.69 -5.45
N ALA A 297 -13.12 29.88 -4.92
CA ALA A 297 -11.77 30.28 -4.52
C ALA A 297 -11.13 29.31 -3.50
N SER A 298 -11.93 28.73 -2.60
CA SER A 298 -11.48 27.75 -1.60
C SER A 298 -11.03 26.44 -2.24
N ARG A 299 -11.80 25.91 -3.22
CA ARG A 299 -11.43 24.69 -3.96
C ARG A 299 -10.21 24.92 -4.84
N GLN A 300 -10.15 26.05 -5.55
CA GLN A 300 -8.98 26.42 -6.35
C GLN A 300 -7.71 26.53 -5.49
N HIS A 301 -7.82 27.15 -4.30
CA HIS A 301 -6.71 27.26 -3.35
C HIS A 301 -6.24 25.91 -2.84
N THR A 302 -7.18 25.02 -2.50
CA THR A 302 -6.87 23.64 -2.09
C THR A 302 -6.09 22.89 -3.17
N LEU A 303 -6.47 23.03 -4.45
CA LEU A 303 -5.76 22.38 -5.56
C LEU A 303 -4.35 22.96 -5.77
N ARG A 304 -4.16 24.28 -5.57
CA ARG A 304 -2.81 24.89 -5.60
C ARG A 304 -1.93 24.35 -4.47
N ASP A 305 -2.49 24.22 -3.27
CA ASP A 305 -1.78 23.63 -2.13
C ASP A 305 -1.38 22.16 -2.40
N TRP A 306 -2.23 21.39 -3.08
CA TRP A 306 -1.91 19.99 -3.47
C TRP A 306 -0.84 19.92 -4.55
N LEU A 307 -0.85 20.85 -5.50
CA LEU A 307 0.17 20.97 -6.54
C LEU A 307 1.55 21.33 -5.98
N SER A 308 1.62 22.27 -5.03
CA SER A 308 2.89 22.65 -4.40
C SER A 308 3.40 21.56 -3.46
N GLY A 309 2.49 20.86 -2.77
CA GLY A 309 2.84 19.80 -1.83
C GLY A 309 3.38 20.29 -0.50
N GLU A 310 3.34 21.60 -0.23
CA GLU A 310 3.94 22.22 0.95
C GLU A 310 3.09 22.04 2.23
N LYS A 311 1.77 21.92 2.10
CA LYS A 311 0.83 21.82 3.24
C LYS A 311 0.53 20.40 3.69
N GLY A 312 1.40 19.46 3.35
CA GLY A 312 1.25 18.05 3.71
C GLY A 312 0.32 17.28 2.77
N ARG A 313 -0.05 16.06 3.19
CA ARG A 313 -0.82 15.13 2.37
C ARG A 313 -2.31 15.53 2.32
N PRO A 314 -2.97 15.42 1.15
CA PRO A 314 -4.41 15.64 1.02
C PRO A 314 -5.24 14.73 1.92
N LYS A 315 -6.29 15.29 2.53
CA LYS A 315 -7.22 14.52 3.38
C LYS A 315 -8.06 13.57 2.51
N ARG A 316 -8.25 12.33 2.97
CA ARG A 316 -9.02 11.30 2.26
C ARG A 316 -10.41 11.76 1.81
N ASN A 317 -11.18 12.38 2.71
CA ASN A 317 -12.54 12.85 2.38
C ASN A 317 -12.52 13.97 1.32
N SER A 318 -11.50 14.83 1.33
CA SER A 318 -11.34 15.88 0.32
C SER A 318 -10.98 15.28 -1.05
N VAL A 319 -10.10 14.27 -1.08
CA VAL A 319 -9.78 13.54 -2.31
C VAL A 319 -11.01 12.80 -2.85
N LEU A 320 -11.78 12.14 -1.99
CA LEU A 320 -13.01 11.48 -2.38
C LEU A 320 -14.04 12.46 -2.96
N SER A 321 -14.33 13.56 -2.25
CA SER A 321 -15.24 14.62 -2.72
C SER A 321 -14.80 15.18 -4.07
N PHE A 322 -13.51 15.49 -4.23
CA PHE A 322 -12.95 15.96 -5.48
C PHE A 322 -13.08 14.94 -6.62
N ALA A 323 -12.70 13.68 -6.37
CA ALA A 323 -12.79 12.61 -7.36
C ALA A 323 -14.26 12.34 -7.76
N THR A 324 -15.20 12.44 -6.82
CA THR A 324 -16.64 12.34 -7.12
C THR A 324 -17.09 13.45 -8.05
N ALA A 325 -16.69 14.71 -7.80
CA ALA A 325 -17.03 15.83 -8.68
C ALA A 325 -16.49 15.64 -10.11
N VAL A 326 -15.22 15.21 -10.23
CA VAL A 326 -14.59 14.91 -11.53
C VAL A 326 -15.30 13.74 -12.23
N ALA A 327 -15.55 12.64 -11.51
CA ALA A 327 -16.22 11.46 -12.06
C ALA A 327 -17.65 11.78 -12.51
N HIS A 328 -18.39 12.60 -11.75
CA HIS A 328 -19.73 13.03 -12.11
C HIS A 328 -19.73 13.78 -13.44
N LYS A 329 -18.85 14.79 -13.58
CA LYS A 329 -18.69 15.55 -14.83
C LYS A 329 -18.28 14.64 -15.99
N ALA A 330 -17.28 13.79 -15.79
CA ALA A 330 -16.78 12.87 -16.80
C ALA A 330 -17.83 11.83 -17.23
N THR A 331 -18.62 11.32 -16.28
CA THR A 331 -19.72 10.36 -16.52
C THR A 331 -20.79 10.95 -17.42
N VAL A 332 -21.22 12.19 -17.15
CA VAL A 332 -22.20 12.89 -17.99
C VAL A 332 -21.67 13.08 -19.42
N LEU A 333 -20.39 13.43 -19.56
CA LEU A 333 -19.77 13.62 -20.88
C LEU A 333 -19.56 12.31 -21.67
N ARG A 334 -19.38 11.18 -20.96
CA ARG A 334 -19.05 9.86 -21.54
C ARG A 334 -20.25 8.92 -21.61
N GLY A 335 -21.39 9.28 -21.02
CA GLY A 335 -22.59 8.44 -20.98
C GLY A 335 -22.39 7.12 -20.23
N LEU A 336 -21.70 7.13 -19.08
CA LEU A 336 -21.46 5.91 -18.31
C LEU A 336 -22.71 5.47 -17.52
N THR A 337 -22.86 4.16 -17.31
CA THR A 337 -23.88 3.61 -16.42
C THR A 337 -23.58 3.91 -14.94
N ALA A 338 -24.55 3.73 -14.05
CA ALA A 338 -24.36 3.96 -12.61
C ALA A 338 -23.23 3.11 -11.99
N SER A 339 -23.13 1.83 -12.38
CA SER A 339 -22.05 0.95 -11.90
C SER A 339 -20.68 1.41 -12.41
N GLU A 340 -20.63 1.87 -13.66
CA GLU A 340 -19.40 2.38 -14.27
C GLU A 340 -18.98 3.72 -13.65
N ALA A 341 -19.93 4.58 -13.29
CA ALA A 341 -19.67 5.84 -12.59
C ALA A 341 -19.05 5.59 -11.20
N GLN A 342 -19.56 4.62 -10.44
CA GLN A 342 -18.99 4.26 -9.13
C GLN A 342 -17.57 3.68 -9.26
N ALA A 343 -17.33 2.87 -10.28
CA ALA A 343 -16.00 2.37 -10.61
C ALA A 343 -15.04 3.51 -10.99
N GLU A 344 -15.51 4.48 -11.77
CA GLU A 344 -14.74 5.67 -12.15
C GLU A 344 -14.33 6.49 -10.92
N VAL A 345 -15.25 6.80 -9.99
CA VAL A 345 -14.92 7.48 -8.72
C VAL A 345 -13.78 6.76 -8.00
N THR A 346 -13.91 5.45 -7.83
CA THR A 346 -12.91 4.62 -7.15
C THR A 346 -11.55 4.68 -7.86
N GLY A 347 -11.55 4.55 -9.19
CA GLY A 347 -10.35 4.64 -10.01
C GLY A 347 -9.66 6.00 -9.92
N LEU A 348 -10.41 7.11 -9.94
CA LEU A 348 -9.86 8.45 -9.80
C LEU A 348 -9.29 8.71 -8.39
N VAL A 349 -9.93 8.20 -7.34
CA VAL A 349 -9.38 8.26 -5.97
C VAL A 349 -8.04 7.52 -5.90
N TYR A 350 -7.94 6.31 -6.47
CA TYR A 350 -6.70 5.56 -6.50
C TYR A 350 -5.61 6.23 -7.35
N CYS A 351 -5.99 6.78 -8.50
CA CYS A 351 -5.10 7.55 -9.37
C CYS A 351 -4.46 8.72 -8.61
N PHE A 352 -5.28 9.51 -7.92
CA PHE A 352 -4.79 10.65 -7.16
C PHE A 352 -3.90 10.23 -5.96
N HIS A 353 -4.33 9.23 -5.19
CA HIS A 353 -3.52 8.73 -4.08
C HIS A 353 -2.20 8.11 -4.53
N PHE A 354 -2.16 7.43 -5.68
CA PHE A 354 -0.94 6.90 -6.26
C PHE A 354 0.02 8.01 -6.65
N ALA A 355 -0.47 9.03 -7.37
CA ALA A 355 0.33 10.19 -7.77
C ALA A 355 0.89 10.94 -6.55
N GLU A 356 0.05 11.19 -5.55
CA GLU A 356 0.45 11.94 -4.37
C GLU A 356 1.41 11.14 -3.47
N THR A 357 1.20 9.83 -3.33
CA THR A 357 2.15 8.95 -2.62
C THR A 357 3.48 8.89 -3.34
N SER A 358 3.49 8.83 -4.68
CA SER A 358 4.72 8.81 -5.47
C SER A 358 5.51 10.12 -5.33
N ARG A 359 4.82 11.27 -5.32
CA ARG A 359 5.43 12.57 -5.01
C ARG A 359 6.01 12.61 -3.60
N TYR A 360 5.28 12.10 -2.60
CA TYR A 360 5.74 12.04 -1.22
C TYR A 360 7.00 11.17 -1.08
N MET A 361 7.00 9.96 -1.65
CA MET A 361 8.16 9.06 -1.62
C MET A 361 9.39 9.68 -2.27
N LEU A 362 9.23 10.36 -3.41
CA LEU A 362 10.33 11.11 -4.04
C LEU A 362 10.91 12.15 -3.06
N GLY A 363 10.05 12.96 -2.44
CA GLY A 363 10.48 13.99 -1.50
C GLY A 363 11.26 13.40 -0.31
N GLU A 364 10.81 12.28 0.24
CA GLU A 364 11.51 11.61 1.34
C GLU A 364 12.86 11.02 0.91
N MET A 365 12.94 10.41 -0.27
CA MET A 365 14.21 9.91 -0.83
C MET A 365 15.21 11.05 -1.09
N GLN A 366 14.72 12.20 -1.60
CA GLN A 366 15.55 13.39 -1.81
C GLN A 366 16.06 13.99 -0.50
N LYS A 367 15.21 14.13 0.53
CA LYS A 367 15.61 14.59 1.86
C LYS A 367 16.69 13.71 2.48
N ARG A 368 16.60 12.39 2.25
CA ARG A 368 17.59 11.39 2.67
C ARG A 368 18.80 11.26 1.74
N ARG A 369 18.88 12.09 0.70
CA ARG A 369 19.99 12.17 -0.27
C ARG A 369 20.26 10.86 -0.99
N PHE A 370 19.20 10.15 -1.38
CA PHE A 370 19.35 8.99 -2.26
C PHE A 370 19.98 9.44 -3.58
N SER A 371 20.81 8.57 -4.18
CA SER A 371 21.33 8.85 -5.52
C SER A 371 20.19 8.89 -6.54
N GLU A 372 20.32 9.72 -7.56
CA GLU A 372 19.29 9.82 -8.61
C GLU A 372 19.03 8.46 -9.26
N SER A 373 20.09 7.68 -9.51
CA SER A 373 20.00 6.31 -10.04
C SER A 373 19.22 5.34 -9.15
N LEU A 374 19.30 5.49 -7.82
CA LEU A 374 18.55 4.64 -6.90
C LEU A 374 17.07 5.02 -6.90
N ILE A 375 16.76 6.32 -6.95
CA ILE A 375 15.37 6.80 -7.05
C ILE A 375 14.74 6.31 -8.37
N GLU A 376 15.46 6.40 -9.49
CA GLU A 376 15.00 5.88 -10.79
C GLU A 376 14.73 4.37 -10.72
N ALA A 377 15.64 3.59 -10.13
CA ALA A 377 15.47 2.15 -9.96
C ALA A 377 14.24 1.78 -9.11
N VAL A 378 13.97 2.55 -8.04
CA VAL A 378 12.77 2.36 -7.21
C VAL A 378 11.50 2.54 -8.04
N PHE A 379 11.35 3.67 -8.75
CA PHE A 379 10.15 3.91 -9.55
C PHE A 379 10.03 2.98 -10.77
N PHE A 380 11.16 2.56 -11.36
CA PHE A 380 11.16 1.59 -12.46
C PHE A 380 10.60 0.22 -12.05
N SER A 381 10.69 -0.15 -10.77
CA SER A 381 10.13 -1.42 -10.25
C SER A 381 8.63 -1.57 -10.54
N TYR A 382 7.87 -0.47 -10.55
CA TYR A 382 6.46 -0.49 -10.94
C TYR A 382 6.28 -0.98 -12.38
N VAL A 383 7.07 -0.43 -13.31
CA VAL A 383 6.95 -0.66 -14.74
C VAL A 383 7.29 -2.11 -15.10
N GLU A 384 8.36 -2.66 -14.51
CA GLU A 384 8.71 -4.07 -14.68
C GLU A 384 7.62 -5.00 -14.15
N GLU A 385 7.14 -4.73 -12.93
CA GLU A 385 6.19 -5.60 -12.28
C GLU A 385 4.80 -5.53 -12.93
N TYR A 386 4.40 -4.36 -13.45
CA TYR A 386 3.15 -4.21 -14.19
C TYR A 386 3.12 -5.13 -15.42
N ARG A 387 4.20 -5.16 -16.20
CA ARG A 387 4.31 -6.06 -17.36
C ARG A 387 4.26 -7.53 -16.94
N LYS A 388 4.97 -7.87 -15.86
CA LYS A 388 4.96 -9.23 -15.31
C LYS A 388 3.55 -9.67 -14.90
N ALA A 389 2.82 -8.82 -14.18
CA ALA A 389 1.45 -9.10 -13.76
C ALA A 389 0.50 -9.26 -14.96
N ARG A 390 0.58 -8.36 -15.95
CA ARG A 390 -0.18 -8.45 -17.22
C ARG A 390 0.06 -9.77 -17.95
N ASN A 391 1.33 -10.19 -18.05
CA ASN A 391 1.70 -11.46 -18.67
C ASN A 391 1.13 -12.67 -17.90
N LEU A 392 1.27 -12.69 -16.58
CA LEU A 392 0.79 -13.80 -15.74
C LEU A 392 -0.73 -13.92 -15.70
N LEU A 393 -1.44 -12.80 -15.88
CA LEU A 393 -2.91 -12.78 -15.95
C LEU A 393 -3.44 -12.97 -17.39
N GLY A 394 -2.58 -13.34 -18.34
CA GLY A 394 -2.97 -13.70 -19.70
C GLY A 394 -3.39 -12.52 -20.58
N GLN A 395 -2.97 -11.30 -20.23
CA GLN A 395 -3.26 -10.07 -20.98
C GLN A 395 -1.96 -9.28 -21.21
N PRO A 396 -0.96 -9.82 -21.92
CA PRO A 396 0.30 -9.12 -22.17
C PRO A 396 0.06 -7.76 -22.85
N LEU A 397 0.94 -6.80 -22.60
CA LEU A 397 0.94 -5.54 -23.37
C LEU A 397 1.53 -5.83 -24.76
N VAL A 398 0.88 -5.29 -25.80
CA VAL A 398 1.25 -5.47 -27.22
C VAL A 398 2.31 -4.47 -27.64
#